data_AF-A0A1A7X312-F1
#
_entry.id   AF-A0A1A7X312-F1
#
_cell.length_a   1.000
_cell.length_b   1.000
_cell.length_c   1.000
_cell.angle_alpha   90.00
_cell.angle_beta   90.00
_cell.angle_gamma   90.00
#
_symmetry.space_group_name_H-M   'P 1'
#
loop_
_entity.id
_entity.type
_entity.pdbx_description
1 polymer ?
#
loop_
_entity_poly.entity_id
_entity_poly.type
_entity_poly.pdbx_seq_one_letter_code
_entity_poly.pdbx_strand_id
1 'polypeptide(L)'
;YGSGFRYRSGSDKHLYFLFSAWRESFLRIKKLVLIGGPDDGVITPWQSSHFGFYDRNYDVAEMRNQEFYRHDTFGLKTLDKRGDVEECVVSGVKHTEWHSNLTVFQTCIEKWLT
;
A
#
# COMPACT_ATOMS: atom_id res chain seq x y z
N TYR A 1 16.18 -22.54 -18.70
CA TYR A 1 15.03 -22.26 -19.59
C TYR A 1 14.63 -20.81 -19.45
N GLY A 2 15.36 -19.90 -20.10
CA GLY A 2 15.05 -18.48 -20.15
C GLY A 2 14.27 -18.20 -21.43
N SER A 3 12.95 -18.09 -21.34
CA SER A 3 12.12 -17.67 -22.47
C SER A 3 12.24 -16.16 -22.63
N GLY A 4 12.95 -15.75 -23.68
CA GLY A 4 13.02 -14.36 -24.09
C GLY A 4 11.64 -13.81 -24.41
N PHE A 5 11.24 -12.78 -23.66
CA PHE A 5 10.13 -11.91 -24.06
C PHE A 5 10.55 -11.15 -25.32
N ARG A 6 10.04 -11.62 -26.46
CA ARG A 6 10.21 -10.95 -27.75
C ARG A 6 9.30 -9.71 -27.74
N TYR A 7 9.86 -8.55 -27.43
CA TYR A 7 9.15 -7.26 -27.41
C TYR A 7 8.45 -7.02 -28.75
N ARG A 8 7.12 -7.03 -28.74
CA ARG A 8 6.29 -6.64 -29.88
C ARG A 8 5.94 -5.16 -29.68
N SER A 9 6.21 -4.31 -30.67
CA SER A 9 5.87 -2.86 -30.68
C SER A 9 6.71 -1.92 -29.78
N GLY A 10 6.90 -0.69 -30.25
CA GLY A 10 7.52 0.41 -29.49
C GLY A 10 6.68 0.90 -28.31
N SER A 11 5.36 0.63 -28.30
CA SER A 11 4.44 0.92 -27.19
C SER A 11 4.82 0.16 -25.90
N ASP A 12 5.21 -1.10 -26.04
CA ASP A 12 5.47 -2.00 -24.90
C ASP A 12 6.76 -1.59 -24.18
N LYS A 13 7.75 -1.08 -24.94
CA LYS A 13 8.97 -0.49 -24.37
C LYS A 13 8.68 0.77 -23.57
N HIS A 14 7.75 1.61 -24.04
CA HIS A 14 7.37 2.83 -23.34
C HIS A 14 6.60 2.54 -22.06
N LEU A 15 5.65 1.59 -22.10
CA LEU A 15 4.92 1.13 -20.91
C LEU A 15 5.87 0.51 -19.87
N TYR A 16 6.82 -0.33 -20.30
CA TYR A 16 7.83 -0.89 -19.41
C TYR A 16 8.66 0.21 -18.72
N PHE A 17 9.11 1.22 -19.47
CA PHE A 17 9.85 2.34 -18.91
C PHE A 17 9.04 3.12 -17.89
N LEU A 18 7.75 3.40 -18.16
CA LEU A 18 6.85 4.08 -17.23
C LEU A 18 6.63 3.29 -15.94
N PHE A 19 6.32 1.99 -16.04
CA PHE A 19 6.14 1.14 -14.86
C PHE A 19 7.40 1.07 -14.00
N SER A 20 8.57 0.95 -14.64
CA SER A 20 9.85 0.99 -13.94
C SER A 20 10.05 2.33 -13.24
N ALA A 21 9.79 3.46 -13.91
CA ALA A 21 9.95 4.79 -13.34
C ALA A 21 9.02 5.05 -12.14
N TRP A 22 7.77 4.54 -12.19
CA TRP A 22 6.83 4.63 -11.08
C TRP A 22 7.27 3.79 -9.89
N ARG A 23 7.69 2.54 -10.12
CA ARG A 23 8.23 1.67 -9.07
C ARG A 23 9.45 2.30 -8.39
N GLU A 24 10.44 2.74 -9.17
CA GLU A 24 11.64 3.38 -8.61
C GLU A 24 11.30 4.68 -7.87
N SER A 25 10.27 5.39 -8.32
CA SER A 25 9.79 6.59 -7.63
C SER A 25 9.14 6.29 -6.29
N PHE A 26 8.32 5.25 -6.22
CA PHE A 26 7.69 4.81 -4.97
C PHE A 26 8.74 4.34 -3.95
N LEU A 27 9.80 3.65 -4.40
CA LEU A 27 10.86 3.15 -3.53
C LEU A 27 11.73 4.23 -2.86
N ARG A 28 11.62 5.49 -3.31
CA ARG A 28 12.25 6.65 -2.64
C ARG A 28 11.59 7.03 -1.32
N ILE A 29 10.38 6.53 -1.05
CA ILE A 29 9.69 6.73 0.23
C ILE A 29 10.59 6.20 1.36
N LYS A 30 10.84 7.02 2.39
CA LYS A 30 11.61 6.63 3.57
C LYS A 30 10.77 5.86 4.58
N LYS A 31 9.53 6.29 4.81
CA LYS A 31 8.53 5.62 5.63
C LYS A 31 7.16 5.79 5.01
N LEU A 32 6.43 4.69 4.86
CA LEU A 32 5.04 4.63 4.45
C LEU A 32 4.21 4.21 5.67
N VAL A 33 3.47 5.15 6.23
CA VAL A 33 2.66 4.93 7.42
C VAL A 33 1.20 4.82 6.98
N LEU A 34 0.60 3.66 7.21
CA LEU A 34 -0.74 3.32 6.77
C LEU A 34 -1.66 3.33 7.99
N ILE A 35 -2.58 4.29 8.04
CA ILE A 35 -3.45 4.54 9.19
C ILE A 35 -4.89 4.21 8.81
N GLY A 36 -5.58 3.44 9.64
CA GLY A 36 -6.96 3.05 9.41
C GLY A 36 -7.51 2.19 10.54
N GLY A 37 -8.77 1.79 10.45
CA GLY A 37 -9.38 0.99 11.50
C GLY A 37 -10.81 0.55 11.21
N PRO A 38 -11.32 -0.40 11.99
CA PRO A 38 -12.58 -1.10 11.71
C PRO A 38 -13.82 -0.21 11.77
N ASP A 39 -13.77 0.87 12.56
CA ASP A 39 -14.91 1.75 12.81
C ASP A 39 -14.96 2.99 11.90
N ASP A 40 -14.12 3.03 10.85
CA ASP A 40 -14.08 4.14 9.87
C ASP A 40 -15.47 4.44 9.29
N GLY A 41 -16.19 3.40 8.88
CA GLY A 41 -17.59 3.50 8.45
C GLY A 41 -17.82 4.13 7.06
N VAL A 42 -16.76 4.48 6.32
CA VAL A 42 -16.85 5.00 4.93
C VAL A 42 -16.00 4.15 3.98
N ILE A 43 -14.73 3.95 4.29
CA ILE A 43 -13.81 3.13 3.49
C ILE A 43 -14.21 1.65 3.62
N THR A 44 -14.48 1.01 2.48
CA THR A 44 -15.02 -0.35 2.41
C THR A 44 -14.25 -1.21 1.39
N PRO A 45 -13.55 -2.28 1.81
CA PRO A 45 -13.32 -2.68 3.20
C PRO A 45 -12.37 -1.69 3.89
N TRP A 46 -12.46 -1.51 5.21
CA TRP A 46 -11.61 -0.55 5.94
C TRP A 46 -10.11 -0.88 5.80
N GLN A 47 -9.78 -2.16 5.59
CA GLN A 47 -8.43 -2.65 5.29
C GLN A 47 -7.86 -2.06 4.00
N SER A 48 -8.67 -1.42 3.15
CA SER A 48 -8.17 -0.67 1.99
C SER A 48 -7.19 0.43 2.37
N SER A 49 -7.29 0.99 3.58
CA SER A 49 -6.29 1.94 4.12
C SER A 49 -4.93 1.29 4.36
N HIS A 50 -4.88 -0.03 4.45
CA HIS A 50 -3.69 -0.86 4.66
C HIS A 50 -3.37 -1.72 3.43
N PHE A 51 -3.81 -1.33 2.23
CA PHE A 51 -3.66 -2.12 0.99
C PHE A 51 -4.31 -3.52 1.02
N GLY A 52 -5.21 -3.79 1.96
CA GLY A 52 -6.10 -4.95 1.90
C GLY A 52 -7.28 -4.71 0.96
N PHE A 53 -7.85 -5.77 0.38
CA PHE A 53 -9.02 -5.67 -0.48
C PHE A 53 -9.77 -6.99 -0.58
N TYR A 54 -11.00 -6.96 -1.11
CA TYR A 54 -11.78 -8.16 -1.39
C TYR A 54 -11.05 -9.09 -2.38
N ASP A 55 -11.10 -10.39 -2.09
CA ASP A 55 -10.72 -11.43 -3.03
C ASP A 55 -11.90 -11.83 -3.94
N ARG A 56 -11.73 -12.91 -4.70
CA ARG A 56 -12.77 -13.39 -5.64
C ARG A 56 -14.02 -13.93 -4.96
N ASN A 57 -13.93 -14.28 -3.68
CA ASN A 57 -15.03 -14.77 -2.86
C ASN A 57 -15.67 -13.66 -2.02
N TYR A 58 -15.23 -12.41 -2.17
CA TYR A 58 -15.59 -11.27 -1.34
C TYR A 58 -15.10 -11.36 0.12
N ASP A 59 -14.15 -12.25 0.40
CA ASP A 59 -13.43 -12.25 1.67
C ASP A 59 -12.35 -11.16 1.64
N VAL A 60 -12.07 -10.51 2.77
CA VAL A 60 -11.03 -9.50 2.83
C VAL A 60 -9.66 -10.16 2.89
N ALA A 61 -8.84 -9.93 1.87
CA ALA A 61 -7.45 -10.37 1.81
C ALA A 61 -6.50 -9.23 2.19
N GLU A 62 -5.65 -9.49 3.19
CA GLU A 62 -4.60 -8.59 3.65
C GLU A 62 -3.58 -8.25 2.56
N MET A 63 -2.90 -7.11 2.69
CA MET A 63 -1.87 -6.60 1.76
C MET A 63 -0.92 -7.69 1.27
N ARG A 64 -0.37 -8.49 2.18
CA ARG A 64 0.67 -9.51 1.86
C ARG A 64 0.13 -10.69 1.04
N ASN A 65 -1.19 -10.83 0.97
CA ASN A 65 -1.87 -11.84 0.17
C ASN A 65 -2.29 -11.35 -1.22
N GLN A 66 -2.17 -10.06 -1.50
CA GLN A 66 -2.51 -9.46 -2.79
C GLN A 66 -1.46 -9.77 -3.86
N GLU A 67 -1.89 -9.94 -5.12
CA GLU A 67 -0.97 -10.22 -6.24
C GLU A 67 0.04 -9.10 -6.46
N PHE A 68 -0.37 -7.83 -6.35
CA PHE A 68 0.54 -6.69 -6.53
C PHE A 68 1.67 -6.68 -5.50
N TYR A 69 1.39 -7.15 -4.27
CA TYR A 69 2.40 -7.28 -3.23
C TYR A 69 3.30 -8.48 -3.55
N ARG A 70 2.72 -9.65 -3.85
CA ARG A 70 3.48 -10.88 -4.14
C ARG A 70 4.45 -10.69 -5.31
N HIS A 71 4.00 -10.02 -6.37
CA HIS A 71 4.79 -9.67 -7.55
C HIS A 71 5.64 -8.41 -7.40
N ASP A 72 5.56 -7.71 -6.27
CA ASP A 72 6.25 -6.44 -6.01
C ASP A 72 6.06 -5.39 -7.13
N THR A 73 4.84 -5.31 -7.67
CA THR A 73 4.51 -4.60 -8.92
C THR A 73 4.96 -3.14 -8.93
N PHE A 74 4.88 -2.47 -7.79
CA PHE A 74 5.28 -1.06 -7.63
C PHE A 74 6.26 -0.85 -6.47
N GLY A 75 6.88 -1.91 -5.94
CA GLY A 75 7.90 -1.81 -4.90
C GLY A 75 7.40 -1.89 -3.45
N LEU A 76 6.10 -2.14 -3.22
CA LEU A 76 5.55 -2.22 -1.86
C LEU A 76 6.15 -3.36 -1.02
N LYS A 77 6.36 -4.54 -1.60
CA LYS A 77 6.99 -5.66 -0.89
C LYS A 77 8.46 -5.39 -0.63
N THR A 78 9.14 -4.72 -1.55
CA THR A 78 10.52 -4.25 -1.32
C THR A 78 10.57 -3.23 -0.18
N LEU A 79 9.64 -2.27 -0.13
CA LEU A 79 9.56 -1.26 0.93
C LEU A 79 9.23 -1.89 2.30
N ASP A 80 8.26 -2.81 2.34
CA ASP A 80 7.86 -3.54 3.56
C ASP A 80 9.02 -4.39 4.10
N LYS A 81 9.72 -5.14 3.24
CA LYS A 81 10.91 -5.92 3.65
C LYS A 81 12.06 -5.06 4.15
N ARG A 82 12.16 -3.80 3.71
CA ARG A 82 13.15 -2.84 4.21
C ARG A 82 12.80 -2.34 5.62
N GLY A 83 11.60 -2.65 6.11
CA GLY A 83 11.07 -2.19 7.39
C GLY A 83 10.47 -0.78 7.32
N ASP A 84 10.15 -0.30 6.11
CA ASP A 84 9.70 1.07 5.88
C ASP A 84 8.19 1.21 5.69
N VAL A 85 7.43 0.14 5.89
CA VAL A 85 5.97 0.16 5.96
C VAL A 85 5.55 -0.03 7.42
N GLU A 86 4.74 0.88 7.93
CA GLU A 86 4.13 0.81 9.27
C GLU A 86 2.61 0.73 9.12
N GLU A 87 1.98 -0.26 9.72
CA GLU A 87 0.52 -0.40 9.79
C GLU A 87 0.05 0.06 11.18
N CYS A 88 -0.66 1.18 11.26
CA CYS A 88 -1.25 1.69 12.49
C CYS A 88 -2.77 1.48 12.47
N VAL A 89 -3.25 0.54 13.28
CA VAL A 89 -4.67 0.21 13.41
C VAL A 89 -5.24 0.91 14.65
N VAL A 90 -6.31 1.69 14.49
CA VAL A 90 -7.01 2.34 15.62
C VAL A 90 -8.50 2.06 15.55
N SER A 91 -9.06 1.43 16.59
CA SER A 91 -10.51 1.23 16.72
C SER A 91 -11.22 2.47 17.28
N GLY A 92 -12.52 2.58 17.02
CA GLY A 92 -13.39 3.61 17.59
C GLY A 92 -13.23 4.99 16.93
N VAL A 93 -12.59 5.08 15.77
CA VAL A 93 -12.38 6.32 15.03
C VAL A 93 -13.22 6.30 13.76
N LYS A 94 -14.16 7.25 13.64
CA LYS A 94 -14.94 7.40 12.41
C LYS A 94 -14.11 8.06 11.32
N HIS A 95 -14.51 7.87 10.07
CA HIS A 95 -13.81 8.42 8.90
C HIS A 95 -13.52 9.93 9.02
N THR A 96 -14.49 10.69 9.51
CA THR A 96 -14.39 12.15 9.67
C THR A 96 -13.47 12.58 10.82
N GLU A 97 -13.01 11.66 11.65
CA GLU A 97 -12.27 11.94 12.89
C GLU A 97 -10.77 11.63 12.77
N TRP A 98 -10.31 10.92 11.73
CA TRP A 98 -8.89 10.55 11.56
C TRP A 98 -7.92 11.72 11.66
N HIS A 99 -8.31 12.87 11.10
CA HIS A 99 -7.47 14.08 11.03
C HIS A 99 -7.70 15.06 12.20
N SER A 100 -8.60 14.74 13.14
CA SER A 100 -8.95 15.60 14.29
C SER A 100 -8.86 14.86 15.63
N ASN A 101 -8.52 13.57 15.64
CA ASN A 101 -8.38 12.76 16.84
C ASN A 101 -6.95 12.84 17.40
N LEU A 102 -6.80 13.39 18.62
CA LEU A 102 -5.50 13.54 19.28
C LEU A 102 -4.80 12.20 19.53
N THR A 103 -5.56 11.14 19.84
CA THR A 103 -4.98 9.81 20.06
C THR A 103 -4.37 9.29 18.77
N VAL A 104 -5.04 9.44 17.63
CA VAL A 104 -4.48 9.08 16.30
C VAL A 104 -3.19 9.86 16.03
N PHE A 105 -3.20 11.17 16.28
CA PHE A 105 -2.01 12.00 16.08
C PHE A 105 -0.81 11.50 16.90
N GLN A 106 -0.98 11.35 18.21
CA GLN A 106 0.11 10.96 19.11
C GLN A 106 0.61 9.54 18.85
N THR A 107 -0.30 8.61 18.54
CA THR A 107 0.06 7.18 18.38
C THR A 107 0.60 6.85 17.00
N CYS A 108 0.01 7.40 15.95
CA CYS A 108 0.30 6.99 14.57
C CYS A 108 1.11 8.01 13.77
N ILE A 109 1.13 9.30 14.15
CA ILE A 109 1.66 10.38 13.29
C ILE A 109 2.89 11.05 13.90
N GLU A 110 2.82 11.48 15.16
CA GLU A 110 3.79 12.39 15.80
C GLU A 110 5.25 11.93 15.64
N LYS A 111 5.52 10.64 15.89
CA LYS A 111 6.87 10.05 15.81
C LYS A 111 7.52 10.09 14.41
N TRP A 112 6.74 10.37 13.36
CA TRP A 112 7.21 10.39 11.96
C TRP A 112 7.41 11.80 11.40
N LEU A 113 7.09 12.84 12.17
CA LEU A 113 7.17 14.25 11.74
C LEU A 113 8.50 14.93 12.08
N THR A 114 9.46 14.21 12.65
CA THR A 114 10.79 14.69 13.07
C THR A 114 11.89 14.01 12.28
#